data_AF-I0H833-F1
#
_entry.id   AF-I0H833-F1
#
_cell.length_a   1.000
_cell.length_b   1.000
_cell.length_c   1.000
_cell.angle_alpha   90.00
_cell.angle_beta   90.00
_cell.angle_gamma   90.00
#
_symmetry.space_group_name_H-M   'P 1'
#
loop_
_entity.id
_entity.type
_entity.pdbx_description
1 polymer ?
#
loop_
_entity_poly.entity_id
_entity_poly.type
_entity_poly.pdbx_seq_one_letter_code
_entity_poly.pdbx_strand_id
1 'polypeptide(L)'
;MTGIAKQLTPADVDGAAFRRAAPGSRGYHEGEVDAFLSDVAGEMRRLAAENRALRDRLGPDDPHARLHALEAECAQAQERVRALEAELSTISEPGPGAAGVVKLAARTADDYLADVRREAADLLGKATTEADRLISDAELRASTIVADARHRHAELMAALPGKRAAALDRIDALRAEADERRESITGEVSGRLQNLIGA
;
A
#
# COMPACT_ATOMS: atom_id res chain seq x y z
N MET A 1 28.00 6.26 -4.81
CA MET A 1 27.25 7.47 -5.19
C MET A 1 25.87 7.04 -5.64
N THR A 2 24.94 6.88 -4.70
CA THR A 2 23.56 6.49 -4.99
C THR A 2 22.91 7.68 -5.67
N GLY A 3 22.71 7.59 -6.98
CA GLY A 3 22.03 8.64 -7.74
C GLY A 3 20.67 8.86 -7.11
N ILE A 4 20.44 10.05 -6.57
CA ILE A 4 19.11 10.49 -6.14
C ILE A 4 18.30 10.52 -7.44
N ALA A 5 17.57 9.44 -7.72
CA ALA A 5 16.60 9.41 -8.80
C ALA A 5 15.72 10.63 -8.62
N LYS A 6 15.66 11.50 -9.64
CA LYS A 6 14.81 12.69 -9.63
C LYS A 6 13.41 12.24 -9.22
N GLN A 7 12.98 12.62 -8.01
CA GLN A 7 11.66 12.24 -7.51
C GLN A 7 10.63 12.91 -8.41
N LEU A 8 9.91 12.09 -9.16
CA LEU A 8 8.80 12.56 -9.99
C LEU A 8 7.69 13.04 -9.06
N THR A 9 7.27 14.28 -9.20
CA THR A 9 6.10 14.81 -8.49
C THR A 9 4.84 14.61 -9.35
N PRO A 10 3.63 14.60 -8.75
CA PRO A 10 2.40 14.58 -9.54
C PRO A 10 2.33 15.74 -10.55
N ALA A 11 2.84 16.92 -10.18
CA ALA A 11 2.90 18.07 -11.06
C ALA A 11 3.88 17.87 -12.24
N ASP A 12 4.95 17.10 -12.05
CA ASP A 12 5.85 16.73 -13.16
C ASP A 12 5.17 15.79 -14.17
N VAL A 13 4.20 14.99 -13.72
CA VAL A 13 3.39 14.11 -14.59
C VAL A 13 2.33 14.91 -15.33
N ASP A 14 1.63 15.81 -14.62
CA ASP A 14 0.63 16.71 -15.23
C ASP A 14 1.26 17.65 -16.27
N GLY A 15 2.51 18.09 -16.06
CA GLY A 15 3.26 18.95 -16.96
C GLY A 15 4.11 18.22 -18.02
N ALA A 16 4.03 16.90 -18.11
CA ALA A 16 4.87 16.11 -19.00
C ALA A 16 4.51 16.35 -20.48
N ALA A 17 5.49 16.80 -21.27
CA ALA A 17 5.31 17.00 -22.71
C ALA A 17 6.12 15.97 -23.52
N PHE A 18 5.43 15.21 -24.39
CA PHE A 18 6.06 14.23 -25.27
C PHE A 18 6.19 14.77 -26.70
N ARG A 19 7.30 14.41 -27.38
CA ARG A 19 7.50 14.76 -28.79
C ARG A 19 6.55 13.92 -29.67
N ARG A 20 5.95 14.56 -30.68
CA ARG A 20 5.12 13.86 -31.67
C ARG A 20 5.98 12.89 -32.50
N ALA A 21 5.38 11.77 -32.89
CA ALA A 21 6.03 10.78 -33.74
C ALA A 21 6.44 11.41 -35.08
N ALA A 22 7.62 11.03 -35.59
CA ALA A 22 8.10 11.48 -36.88
C ALA A 22 7.16 11.01 -38.01
N PRO A 23 7.06 11.75 -39.13
CA PRO A 23 6.21 11.36 -40.26
C PRO A 23 6.53 9.92 -40.71
N GLY A 24 5.52 9.06 -40.76
CA GLY A 24 5.65 7.65 -41.15
C GLY A 24 5.89 6.66 -40.00
N SER A 25 6.03 7.12 -38.75
CA SER A 25 6.12 6.27 -37.56
C SER A 25 4.79 6.20 -36.81
N ARG A 26 4.45 5.03 -36.24
CA ARG A 26 3.29 4.89 -35.35
C ARG A 26 3.64 5.43 -33.97
N GLY A 27 2.81 6.32 -33.43
CA GLY A 27 2.89 6.84 -32.06
C GLY A 27 1.72 6.36 -31.21
N TYR A 28 1.79 6.60 -29.90
CA TYR A 28 0.65 6.41 -29.01
C TYR A 28 -0.44 7.44 -29.29
N HIS A 29 -1.68 7.09 -28.98
CA HIS A 29 -2.81 8.00 -29.13
C HIS A 29 -2.77 9.07 -28.02
N GLU A 30 -2.67 10.35 -28.39
CA GLU A 30 -2.49 11.49 -27.47
C GLU A 30 -3.53 11.45 -26.34
N GLY A 31 -4.81 11.29 -26.68
CA GLY A 31 -5.88 11.22 -25.67
C GLY A 31 -5.85 10.01 -24.74
N GLU A 32 -5.31 8.86 -25.17
CA GLU A 32 -5.16 7.70 -24.27
C GLU A 32 -3.97 7.88 -23.32
N VAL A 33 -2.90 8.50 -23.82
CA VAL A 33 -1.73 8.87 -23.02
C VAL A 33 -2.12 9.91 -21.97
N ASP A 34 -2.86 10.95 -22.37
CA ASP A 34 -3.31 12.00 -21.46
C ASP A 34 -4.23 11.44 -20.35
N ALA A 35 -5.15 10.55 -20.70
CA ALA A 35 -6.02 9.88 -19.73
C ALA A 35 -5.20 9.04 -18.73
N PHE A 36 -4.25 8.24 -19.23
CA PHE A 36 -3.37 7.44 -18.38
C PHE A 36 -2.50 8.30 -17.46
N LEU A 37 -1.95 9.42 -17.95
CA LEU A 37 -1.14 10.33 -17.14
C LEU A 37 -1.98 11.01 -16.04
N SER A 38 -3.23 11.37 -16.34
CA SER A 38 -4.19 11.87 -15.34
C SER A 38 -4.45 10.86 -14.23
N ASP A 39 -4.65 9.58 -14.58
CA ASP A 39 -4.85 8.50 -13.62
C ASP A 39 -3.60 8.28 -12.75
N VAL A 40 -2.41 8.28 -13.37
CA VAL A 40 -1.12 8.16 -12.66
C VAL A 40 -0.90 9.33 -11.71
N ALA A 41 -1.12 10.57 -12.16
CA ALA A 41 -0.99 11.76 -11.31
C ALA A 41 -2.00 11.76 -10.15
N GLY A 42 -3.22 11.26 -10.39
CA GLY A 42 -4.24 11.03 -9.37
C GLY A 42 -3.78 10.03 -8.31
N GLU A 43 -3.30 8.87 -8.73
CA GLU A 43 -2.78 7.83 -7.82
C GLU A 43 -1.54 8.29 -7.06
N MET A 44 -0.63 9.04 -7.69
CA MET A 44 0.52 9.61 -7.01
C MET A 44 0.10 10.62 -5.93
N ARG A 45 -0.92 11.45 -6.18
CA ARG A 45 -1.50 12.33 -5.14
C ARG A 45 -2.12 11.52 -4.01
N ARG A 46 -2.86 10.45 -4.33
CA ARG A 46 -3.44 9.54 -3.33
C ARG A 46 -2.36 8.91 -2.45
N LEU A 47 -1.35 8.30 -3.06
CA LEU A 47 -0.22 7.69 -2.35
C LEU A 47 0.59 8.71 -1.54
N ALA A 48 0.76 9.93 -2.04
CA ALA A 48 1.43 10.99 -1.29
C ALA A 48 0.62 11.44 -0.06
N ALA A 49 -0.71 11.56 -0.20
CA ALA A 49 -1.61 11.87 0.91
C ALA A 49 -1.66 10.73 1.93
N GLU A 50 -1.72 9.47 1.47
CA GLU A 50 -1.71 8.28 2.30
C GLU A 50 -0.37 8.14 3.05
N ASN A 51 0.76 8.34 2.37
CA ASN A 51 2.07 8.37 3.03
C ASN A 51 2.18 9.49 4.07
N ARG A 52 1.63 10.67 3.78
CA ARG A 52 1.61 11.76 4.76
C ARG A 52 0.76 11.37 5.98
N ALA A 53 -0.43 10.83 5.76
CA ALA A 53 -1.30 10.35 6.84
C ALA A 53 -0.66 9.21 7.64
N LEU A 54 0.06 8.30 6.99
CA LEU A 54 0.79 7.22 7.65
C LEU A 54 1.95 7.78 8.48
N ARG A 55 2.72 8.75 7.96
CA ARG A 55 3.77 9.45 8.70
C ARG A 55 3.21 10.22 9.90
N ASP A 56 2.09 10.92 9.72
CA ASP A 56 1.41 11.64 10.80
C ASP A 56 0.89 10.67 11.88
N ARG A 57 0.45 9.47 11.47
CA ARG A 57 0.02 8.39 12.39
C ARG A 57 1.19 7.73 13.11
N LEU A 58 2.37 7.66 12.49
CA LEU A 58 3.59 7.12 13.09
C LEU A 58 4.26 8.14 14.03
N GLY A 59 3.95 9.42 13.91
CA GLY A 59 4.40 10.47 14.83
C GLY A 59 5.92 10.69 14.84
N PRO A 60 6.46 11.45 15.82
CA PRO A 60 7.90 11.71 15.98
C PRO A 60 8.74 10.46 16.28
N ASP A 61 8.10 9.33 16.58
CA ASP A 61 8.76 8.04 16.84
C ASP A 61 9.07 7.25 15.56
N ASP A 62 9.06 7.90 14.39
CA ASP A 62 9.56 7.30 13.16
C ASP A 62 11.04 6.90 13.34
N PRO A 63 11.34 5.59 13.43
CA PRO A 63 12.69 5.13 13.65
C PRO A 63 13.61 5.52 12.49
N HIS A 64 13.09 5.70 11.26
CA HIS A 64 13.89 6.16 10.13
C HIS A 64 14.28 7.64 10.25
N ALA A 65 13.34 8.50 10.65
CA ALA A 65 13.64 9.91 10.90
C ALA A 65 14.65 10.06 12.04
N ARG A 66 14.52 9.26 13.10
CA ARG A 66 15.45 9.26 14.23
C ARG A 66 16.83 8.72 13.86
N LEU A 67 16.90 7.65 13.06
CA LEU A 67 18.16 7.09 12.55
C LEU A 67 18.92 8.13 11.71
N HIS A 68 18.23 8.80 10.79
CA HIS A 68 18.86 9.83 9.95
C HIS A 68 19.32 11.06 10.73
N ALA A 69 18.57 11.47 11.76
CA ALA A 69 19.00 12.55 12.66
C ALA A 69 20.27 12.16 13.44
N LEU A 70 20.32 10.94 13.98
CA LEU A 70 21.49 10.38 14.66
C LEU A 70 22.70 10.26 13.73
N GLU A 71 22.51 9.80 12.49
CA GLU A 71 23.57 9.72 11.48
C GLU A 71 24.15 11.10 11.16
N ALA A 72 23.30 12.12 11.02
CA ALA A 72 23.73 13.50 10.77
C ALA A 72 24.48 14.10 11.96
N GLU A 73 24.03 13.83 13.19
CA GLU A 73 24.69 14.28 14.41
C GLU A 73 26.05 13.61 14.62
N CYS A 74 26.17 12.32 14.31
CA CYS A 74 27.43 11.59 14.31
C CYS A 74 28.41 12.14 13.27
N ALA A 75 27.94 12.47 12.07
CA ALA A 75 28.77 13.08 11.03
C ALA A 75 29.30 14.45 11.47
N GLN A 76 28.46 15.31 12.07
CA GLN A 76 28.89 16.60 12.60
C GLN A 76 29.89 16.45 13.77
N ALA A 77 29.67 15.50 14.67
CA ALA A 77 30.59 15.23 15.76
C ALA A 77 31.98 14.80 15.23
N GLN A 78 32.02 13.95 14.20
CA GLN A 78 33.26 13.52 13.55
C GLN A 78 33.99 14.68 12.85
N GLU A 79 33.27 15.58 12.19
CA GLU A 79 33.87 16.76 11.57
C GLU A 79 34.46 17.72 12.62
N ARG A 80 33.77 17.91 13.75
CA ARG A 80 34.28 18.73 14.86
C ARG A 80 35.53 18.12 15.50
N VAL A 81 35.58 16.80 15.65
CA VAL A 81 36.79 16.10 16.13
C VAL A 81 37.95 16.29 15.16
N ARG A 82 37.74 16.10 13.85
CA ARG A 82 38.80 16.32 12.84
C ARG A 82 39.30 17.77 12.82
N ALA A 83 38.40 18.74 12.97
CA ALA A 83 38.77 20.15 13.02
C ALA A 83 39.66 20.45 14.24
N LEU A 84 39.30 19.93 15.41
CA LEU A 84 40.08 20.07 16.65
C LEU A 84 41.44 19.35 16.55
N GLU A 85 41.50 18.17 15.94
CA GLU A 85 42.75 17.45 15.70
C GLU A 85 43.69 18.22 14.76
N ALA A 86 43.14 18.85 13.71
CA ALA A 86 43.90 19.69 12.79
C ALA A 86 44.44 20.97 13.48
N GLU A 87 43.65 21.59 14.34
CA GLU A 87 44.09 22.74 15.15
C GLU A 87 45.15 22.37 16.20
N LEU A 88 45.06 21.18 16.81
CA LEU A 88 46.11 20.71 17.72
C LEU A 88 47.40 20.34 17.00
N SER A 89 47.30 19.80 15.78
CA SER A 89 48.46 19.46 14.96
C SER A 89 49.23 20.69 14.48
N THR A 90 48.58 21.86 14.33
CA THR A 90 49.25 23.09 13.91
C THR A 90 49.94 23.83 15.04
N ILE A 91 49.66 23.49 16.31
CA ILE A 91 50.25 24.15 17.48
C ILE A 91 51.62 23.57 17.89
N SER A 92 52.00 22.35 17.47
CA SER A 92 53.29 21.65 17.67
C SER A 92 53.91 21.61 19.09
N GLU A 93 54.42 20.42 19.44
CA GLU A 93 55.02 19.98 20.72
C GLU A 93 54.06 19.99 21.92
N PRO A 94 53.39 18.85 22.22
CA PRO A 94 52.55 18.74 23.39
C PRO A 94 53.43 18.71 24.64
N GLY A 95 53.35 19.77 25.46
CA GLY A 95 53.77 19.68 26.85
C GLY A 95 53.03 18.53 27.56
N PRO A 96 53.65 17.83 28.52
CA PRO A 96 53.11 16.60 29.13
C PRO A 96 51.72 16.74 29.75
N GLY A 97 51.28 17.96 30.07
CA GLY A 97 49.92 18.26 30.51
C GLY A 97 48.84 18.27 29.41
N ALA A 98 49.16 18.75 28.19
CA ALA A 98 48.20 18.84 27.09
C ALA A 98 47.87 17.47 26.50
N ALA A 99 48.86 16.58 26.41
CA ALA A 99 48.65 15.18 26.01
C ALA A 99 47.70 14.43 26.97
N GLY A 100 47.73 14.77 28.27
CA GLY A 100 46.81 14.20 29.26
C GLY A 100 45.36 14.62 29.05
N VAL A 101 45.13 15.92 28.74
CA VAL A 101 43.78 16.46 28.48
C VAL A 101 43.21 15.91 27.17
N VAL A 102 44.02 15.81 26.12
CA VAL A 102 43.60 15.18 24.84
C VAL A 102 43.26 13.71 25.03
N LYS A 103 44.07 12.98 25.81
CA LYS A 103 43.81 11.56 26.11
C LYS A 103 42.56 11.37 26.97
N LEU A 104 42.28 12.30 27.89
CA LEU A 104 41.04 12.30 28.66
C LEU A 104 39.84 12.61 27.75
N ALA A 105 39.91 13.65 26.93
CA ALA A 105 38.85 14.01 25.98
C ALA A 105 38.56 12.88 24.97
N ALA A 106 39.61 12.23 24.45
CA ALA A 106 39.48 11.07 23.56
C ALA A 106 38.78 9.91 24.26
N ARG A 107 39.16 9.59 25.51
CA ARG A 107 38.48 8.55 26.31
C ARG A 107 37.01 8.88 26.53
N THR A 108 36.70 10.11 26.92
CA THR A 108 35.32 10.53 27.14
C THR A 108 34.51 10.46 25.85
N ALA A 109 35.09 10.83 24.71
CA ALA A 109 34.44 10.70 23.40
C ALA A 109 34.21 9.24 23.01
N ASP A 110 35.18 8.36 23.25
CA ASP A 110 35.04 6.91 23.02
C ASP A 110 33.93 6.31 23.89
N ASP A 111 33.84 6.73 25.16
CA ASP A 111 32.77 6.30 26.08
C ASP A 111 31.39 6.75 25.60
N TYR A 112 31.23 8.02 25.18
CA TYR A 112 29.99 8.50 24.58
C TYR A 112 29.61 7.75 23.30
N LEU A 113 30.58 7.46 22.41
CA LEU A 113 30.33 6.68 21.21
C LEU A 113 29.94 5.23 21.51
N ALA A 114 30.48 4.64 22.58
CA ALA A 114 30.10 3.31 23.02
C ALA A 114 28.66 3.28 23.55
N ASP A 115 28.26 4.29 24.32
CA ASP A 115 26.91 4.41 24.85
C ASP A 115 25.87 4.66 23.74
N VAL A 116 26.15 5.57 22.80
CA VAL A 116 25.27 5.82 21.63
C VAL A 116 25.12 4.56 20.78
N ARG A 117 26.20 3.79 20.56
CA ARG A 117 26.11 2.52 19.81
C ARG A 117 25.25 1.49 20.52
N ARG A 118 25.33 1.40 21.85
CA ARG A 118 24.50 0.48 22.64
C ARG A 118 23.03 0.89 22.55
N GLU A 119 22.73 2.17 22.73
CA GLU A 119 21.36 2.68 22.62
C GLU A 119 20.80 2.48 21.21
N ALA A 120 21.58 2.75 20.16
CA ALA A 120 21.18 2.49 18.78
C ALA A 120 20.90 0.99 18.53
N ALA A 121 21.73 0.09 19.06
CA ALA A 121 21.52 -1.34 18.94
C ALA A 121 20.22 -1.78 19.66
N ASP A 122 19.96 -1.25 20.85
CA ASP A 122 18.73 -1.53 21.60
C ASP A 122 17.48 -1.02 20.86
N LEU A 123 17.56 0.16 20.26
CA LEU A 123 16.47 0.73 19.46
C LEU A 123 16.20 -0.08 18.19
N LEU A 124 17.25 -0.50 17.48
CA LEU A 124 17.11 -1.38 16.33
C LEU A 124 16.52 -2.74 16.74
N GLY A 125 16.90 -3.29 17.90
CA GLY A 125 16.31 -4.51 18.44
C GLY A 125 14.81 -4.36 18.76
N LYS A 126 14.41 -3.23 19.34
CA LYS A 126 12.99 -2.94 19.60
C LYS A 126 12.19 -2.74 18.31
N ALA A 127 12.75 -1.97 17.36
CA ALA A 127 12.11 -1.70 16.08
C ALA A 127 11.92 -2.98 15.25
N THR A 128 12.93 -3.85 15.22
CA THR A 128 12.83 -5.15 14.53
C THR A 128 11.80 -6.06 15.20
N THR A 129 11.80 -6.15 16.53
CA THR A 129 10.79 -6.94 17.26
C THR A 129 9.37 -6.44 17.00
N GLU A 130 9.13 -5.13 17.01
CA GLU A 130 7.80 -4.57 16.74
C GLU A 130 7.41 -4.74 15.27
N ALA A 131 8.36 -4.62 14.33
CA ALA A 131 8.12 -4.91 12.92
C ALA A 131 7.70 -6.37 12.70
N ASP A 132 8.40 -7.32 13.32
CA ASP A 132 8.06 -8.75 13.26
C ASP A 132 6.68 -9.02 13.87
N ARG A 133 6.34 -8.33 14.97
CA ARG A 133 5.02 -8.39 15.60
C ARG A 133 3.92 -7.89 14.65
N LEU A 134 4.13 -6.74 14.01
CA LEU A 134 3.19 -6.16 13.05
C LEU A 134 3.00 -7.03 11.81
N ILE A 135 4.08 -7.62 11.30
CA ILE A 135 4.04 -8.56 10.16
C ILE A 135 3.21 -9.78 10.55
N SER A 136 3.49 -10.37 11.71
CA SER A 136 2.75 -11.54 12.21
C SER A 136 1.25 -11.24 12.41
N ASP A 137 0.92 -10.08 13.00
CA ASP A 137 -0.47 -9.64 13.18
C ASP A 137 -1.18 -9.42 11.81
N ALA A 138 -0.48 -8.84 10.84
CA ALA A 138 -0.99 -8.62 9.49
C ALA A 138 -1.22 -9.93 8.73
N GLU A 139 -0.28 -10.87 8.80
CA GLU A 139 -0.39 -12.21 8.22
C GLU A 139 -1.55 -12.99 8.81
N LEU A 140 -1.73 -12.93 10.14
CA LEU A 140 -2.85 -13.56 10.81
C LEU A 140 -4.18 -12.98 10.32
N ARG A 141 -4.33 -11.65 10.30
CA ARG A 141 -5.54 -10.98 9.81
C ARG A 141 -5.83 -11.32 8.34
N ALA A 142 -4.80 -11.32 7.50
CA ALA A 142 -4.93 -11.69 6.09
C ALA A 142 -5.41 -13.15 5.95
N SER A 143 -4.85 -14.07 6.74
CA SER A 143 -5.25 -15.48 6.73
C SER A 143 -6.72 -15.65 7.13
N THR A 144 -7.19 -14.91 8.16
CA THR A 144 -8.59 -14.93 8.59
C THR A 144 -9.52 -14.38 7.51
N ILE A 145 -9.18 -13.24 6.90
CA ILE A 145 -9.99 -12.65 5.82
C ILE A 145 -10.11 -13.63 4.64
N VAL A 146 -9.02 -14.29 4.25
CA VAL A 146 -9.05 -15.28 3.16
C VAL A 146 -9.87 -16.51 3.54
N ALA A 147 -9.75 -16.99 4.78
CA ALA A 147 -10.56 -18.10 5.27
C ALA A 147 -12.06 -17.77 5.27
N ASP A 148 -12.43 -16.60 5.79
CA ASP A 148 -13.81 -16.10 5.81
C ASP A 148 -14.38 -15.93 4.41
N ALA A 149 -13.60 -15.34 3.49
CA ALA A 149 -14.01 -15.16 2.10
C ALA A 149 -14.25 -16.51 1.40
N ARG A 150 -13.36 -17.49 1.62
CA ARG A 150 -13.52 -18.86 1.09
C ARG A 150 -14.73 -19.56 1.68
N HIS A 151 -14.97 -19.40 2.98
CA HIS A 151 -16.13 -19.99 3.65
C HIS A 151 -17.44 -19.43 3.10
N ARG A 152 -17.59 -18.10 3.05
CA ARG A 152 -18.76 -17.44 2.47
C ARG A 152 -18.98 -17.84 1.00
N HIS A 153 -17.89 -17.94 0.23
CA HIS A 153 -17.98 -18.40 -1.15
C HIS A 153 -18.52 -19.84 -1.23
N ALA A 154 -18.00 -20.74 -0.40
CA ALA A 154 -18.46 -22.12 -0.34
C ALA A 154 -19.94 -22.22 0.07
N GLU A 155 -20.38 -21.43 1.05
CA GLU A 155 -21.79 -21.36 1.47
C GLU A 155 -22.70 -20.88 0.34
N LEU A 156 -22.33 -19.80 -0.35
CA LEU A 156 -23.09 -19.27 -1.48
C LEU A 156 -23.15 -20.29 -2.63
N MET A 157 -22.03 -20.95 -2.93
CA MET A 157 -21.97 -22.00 -3.95
C MET A 157 -22.81 -23.22 -3.57
N ALA A 158 -22.84 -23.60 -2.30
CA ALA A 158 -23.70 -24.68 -1.80
C ALA A 158 -25.19 -24.32 -1.85
N ALA A 159 -25.54 -23.04 -1.70
CA ALA A 159 -26.93 -22.57 -1.76
C ALA A 159 -27.47 -22.41 -3.20
N LEU A 160 -26.61 -22.24 -4.21
CA LEU A 160 -27.03 -22.05 -5.61
C LEU A 160 -27.86 -23.21 -6.18
N PRO A 161 -27.49 -24.49 -6.00
CA PRO A 161 -28.30 -25.62 -6.46
C PRO A 161 -29.73 -25.62 -5.91
N GLY A 162 -29.91 -25.30 -4.62
CA GLY A 162 -31.23 -25.20 -4.00
C GLY A 162 -32.08 -24.09 -4.60
N LYS A 163 -31.49 -22.90 -4.80
CA LYS A 163 -32.16 -21.79 -5.50
C LYS A 163 -32.53 -22.16 -6.93
N ARG A 164 -31.65 -22.87 -7.64
CA ARG A 164 -31.90 -23.36 -9.00
C ARG A 164 -33.05 -24.36 -9.02
N ALA A 165 -33.08 -25.32 -8.09
CA ALA A 165 -34.17 -26.30 -7.99
C ALA A 165 -35.52 -25.60 -7.75
N ALA A 166 -35.60 -24.71 -6.76
CA ALA A 166 -36.83 -23.97 -6.46
C ALA A 166 -37.31 -23.11 -7.64
N ALA A 167 -36.39 -22.51 -8.40
CA ALA A 167 -36.73 -21.76 -9.61
C ALA A 167 -37.28 -22.68 -10.73
N LEU A 168 -36.71 -23.87 -10.90
CA LEU A 168 -37.21 -24.86 -11.85
C LEU A 168 -38.60 -25.38 -11.45
N ASP A 169 -38.80 -25.71 -10.18
CA ASP A 169 -40.10 -26.13 -9.65
C ASP A 169 -41.17 -25.06 -9.89
N ARG A 170 -40.81 -23.78 -9.71
CA ARG A 170 -41.72 -22.65 -9.99
C ARG A 170 -42.06 -22.53 -11.47
N ILE A 171 -41.09 -22.75 -12.36
CA ILE A 171 -41.32 -22.75 -13.81
C ILE A 171 -42.30 -23.87 -14.19
N ASP A 172 -42.11 -25.07 -13.64
CA ASP A 172 -42.98 -26.21 -13.96
C ASP A 172 -44.39 -26.02 -13.40
N ALA A 173 -44.54 -25.44 -12.20
CA ALA A 173 -45.84 -25.06 -11.66
C ALA A 173 -46.56 -24.02 -12.55
N LEU A 174 -45.85 -23.02 -13.05
CA LEU A 174 -46.41 -22.00 -13.96
C LEU A 174 -46.81 -22.59 -15.31
N ARG A 175 -46.09 -23.59 -15.80
CA ARG A 175 -46.45 -24.32 -17.03
C ARG A 175 -47.74 -25.10 -16.85
N ALA A 176 -47.87 -25.85 -15.75
CA ALA A 176 -49.09 -26.57 -15.43
C ALA A 176 -50.30 -25.63 -15.34
N GLU A 177 -50.15 -24.50 -14.65
CA GLU A 177 -51.21 -23.48 -14.55
C GLU A 177 -51.57 -22.87 -15.92
N ALA A 178 -50.59 -22.66 -16.79
CA ALA A 178 -50.84 -22.15 -18.13
C ALA A 178 -51.59 -23.17 -19.01
N ASP A 179 -51.26 -24.45 -18.90
CA ASP A 179 -51.92 -25.52 -19.64
C ASP A 179 -53.35 -25.75 -19.14
N GLU A 180 -53.58 -25.74 -17.82
CA GLU A 180 -54.93 -25.80 -17.22
C GLU A 180 -55.81 -24.62 -17.69
N ARG A 181 -55.28 -23.39 -17.69
CA ARG A 181 -56.01 -22.23 -18.20
C ARG A 181 -56.33 -22.34 -19.69
N ARG A 182 -55.42 -22.90 -20.50
CA ARG A 182 -55.68 -23.12 -21.94
C ARG A 182 -56.81 -24.13 -22.12
N GLU A 183 -56.76 -25.26 -21.43
CA GLU A 183 -57.82 -26.28 -21.49
C GLU A 183 -59.17 -25.73 -21.05
N SER A 184 -59.20 -24.94 -19.97
CA SER A 184 -60.40 -24.25 -19.49
C SER A 184 -60.99 -23.31 -20.56
N ILE A 185 -60.17 -22.43 -21.16
CA ILE A 185 -60.62 -21.51 -22.21
C ILE A 185 -61.11 -22.28 -23.44
N THR A 186 -60.39 -23.31 -23.87
CA THR A 186 -60.80 -24.14 -25.01
C THR A 186 -62.13 -24.85 -24.74
N GLY A 187 -62.31 -25.39 -23.52
CA GLY A 187 -63.57 -26.00 -23.09
C GLY A 187 -64.73 -25.00 -23.06
N GLU A 188 -64.53 -23.81 -22.51
CA GLU A 188 -65.54 -22.74 -22.49
C GLU A 188 -65.96 -22.29 -23.89
N VAL A 189 -64.99 -22.09 -24.79
CA VAL A 189 -65.26 -21.70 -26.19
C VAL A 189 -66.02 -22.81 -26.92
N SER A 190 -65.59 -24.07 -26.76
CA SER A 190 -66.27 -25.22 -27.38
C SER A 190 -67.71 -25.37 -26.88
N GLY A 191 -67.94 -25.24 -25.58
CA GLY A 191 -69.28 -25.29 -24.98
C GLY A 191 -70.19 -24.15 -25.45
N ARG A 192 -69.67 -22.92 -25.57
CA ARG A 192 -70.43 -21.78 -26.15
C ARG A 192 -70.81 -22.03 -27.60
N LEU A 193 -69.91 -22.59 -28.41
CA LEU A 193 -70.20 -22.92 -29.81
C LEU A 193 -71.26 -24.02 -29.94
N GLN A 194 -71.21 -25.07 -29.12
CA GLN A 194 -72.22 -26.13 -29.14
C GLN A 194 -73.61 -25.62 -28.77
N ASN A 195 -73.73 -24.75 -27.76
CA ASN A 195 -75.01 -24.14 -27.39
C ASN A 195 -75.60 -23.25 -28.50
N LEU A 196 -74.75 -22.61 -29.31
CA LEU A 196 -75.17 -21.78 -30.45
C LEU A 196 -75.60 -22.59 -31.68
N ILE A 197 -75.06 -23.80 -31.86
CA ILE A 197 -75.40 -24.69 -32.99
C ILE A 197 -76.61 -25.58 -32.67
N GLY A 198 -76.84 -25.88 -31.38
CA GLY A 198 -77.96 -26.71 -30.92
C GLY A 198 -79.27 -25.97 -30.67
N ALA A 199 -79.29 -24.64 -30.80
CA ALA A 199 -80.47 -23.77 -30.70
C ALA A 199 -80.90 -23.27 -32.08
#